data_AF-A0A891ZW80-F1
#
_entry.id   AF-A0A891ZW80-F1
#
_cell.length_a   1.000
_cell.length_b   1.000
_cell.length_c   1.000
_cell.angle_alpha   90.00
_cell.angle_beta   90.00
_cell.angle_gamma   90.00
#
_symmetry.space_group_name_H-M   'P 1'
#
loop_
_entity.id
_entity.type
_entity.pdbx_description
1 polymer ?
#
loop_
_entity_poly.entity_id
_entity_poly.type
_entity_poly.pdbx_seq_one_letter_code
_entity_poly.pdbx_strand_id
1 'polypeptide(L)'
;MHASMYTPTGRCRCSRQEAGCWVHARRKFWEAAANKSAVAREGLARIGRIFALDATWKRKPPAEIKRLRDAHLRPHVDAFFDWVDTGHDKVRNVRGSLRSALGYAYRQKDALMRFFENGRLVLDNNRSERALRSVAVGRKAWLFVGSDDHAESTSHLFTLVASAKLHGLDPEAYLRDLIRVLPHWPRDRYLELAPLFWKQTRARLHPDELAAEIGPLTVPAPLPTRDPAEQQTTAG
;
A
#
# COMPACT_ATOMS: atom_id res chain seq x y z
N MET A 1 4.94 16.05 -44.85
CA MET A 1 4.76 14.62 -44.53
C MET A 1 4.64 14.48 -43.02
N HIS A 2 3.41 14.37 -42.52
CA HIS A 2 3.10 14.04 -41.13
C HIS A 2 3.21 12.53 -40.97
N ALA A 3 4.03 12.06 -40.04
CA ALA A 3 4.03 10.66 -39.59
C ALA A 3 3.78 10.64 -38.08
N SER A 4 2.49 10.70 -37.73
CA SER A 4 1.97 10.19 -36.47
C SER A 4 1.93 8.68 -36.57
N MET A 5 2.54 7.97 -35.61
CA MET A 5 2.09 6.66 -35.08
C MET A 5 3.16 6.14 -34.10
N TYR A 6 2.98 6.45 -32.82
CA TYR A 6 3.38 5.53 -31.75
C TYR A 6 2.36 5.62 -30.62
N THR A 7 1.33 4.78 -30.71
CA THR A 7 0.36 4.58 -29.64
C THR A 7 0.70 3.26 -28.93
N PRO A 8 1.39 3.28 -27.77
CA PRO A 8 1.47 2.12 -26.92
C PRO A 8 0.25 2.11 -25.99
N THR A 9 -0.93 1.74 -26.49
CA THR A 9 -2.06 1.37 -25.63
C THR A 9 -1.96 -0.10 -25.26
N GLY A 10 -1.08 -0.37 -24.30
CA GLY A 10 -0.91 -1.67 -23.68
C GLY A 10 -0.62 -1.55 -22.18
N ARG A 11 -1.19 -0.55 -21.49
CA ARG A 11 -1.18 -0.58 -20.02
C ARG A 11 -2.11 -1.71 -19.61
N CYS A 12 -1.55 -2.78 -19.04
CA CYS A 12 -2.29 -3.68 -18.18
C CYS A 12 -2.98 -2.79 -17.12
N ARG A 13 -4.28 -2.55 -17.27
CA ARG A 13 -5.05 -1.70 -16.37
C ARG A 13 -5.27 -2.49 -15.08
N CYS A 14 -4.23 -2.61 -14.27
CA CYS A 14 -4.41 -2.94 -12.87
C CYS A 14 -5.18 -1.77 -12.27
N SER A 15 -6.50 -1.89 -12.13
CA SER A 15 -7.30 -0.88 -11.44
C SER A 15 -6.84 -0.84 -9.99
N ARG A 16 -6.04 0.18 -9.64
CA ARG A 16 -5.63 0.39 -8.26
C ARG A 16 -6.84 0.86 -7.48
N GLN A 17 -7.30 0.05 -6.53
CA GLN A 17 -8.39 0.40 -5.64
C GLN A 17 -7.84 0.83 -4.30
N GLU A 18 -8.36 1.94 -3.77
CA GLU A 18 -7.94 2.46 -2.47
C GLU A 18 -8.56 1.62 -1.33
N ALA A 19 -7.73 1.04 -0.47
CA ALA A 19 -8.18 0.49 0.81
C ALA A 19 -8.15 1.60 1.88
N GLY A 20 -9.31 1.89 2.45
CA GLY A 20 -9.51 2.95 3.43
C GLY A 20 -8.93 2.59 4.81
N CYS A 21 -8.41 3.60 5.52
CA CYS A 21 -7.84 3.42 6.85
C CYS A 21 -8.83 3.78 7.96
N TRP A 22 -9.15 2.81 8.81
CA TRP A 22 -10.04 3.00 9.95
C TRP A 22 -9.45 3.88 11.06
N VAL A 23 -8.12 4.03 11.13
CA VAL A 23 -7.47 4.96 12.07
C VAL A 23 -7.79 6.41 11.70
N HIS A 24 -7.86 6.74 10.41
CA HIS A 24 -8.29 8.07 9.96
C HIS A 24 -9.75 8.35 10.30
N ALA A 25 -10.64 7.38 10.08
CA ALA A 25 -12.03 7.49 10.50
C ALA A 25 -12.12 7.72 12.02
N ARG A 26 -11.43 6.88 12.80
CA ARG A 26 -11.36 6.99 14.28
C ARG A 26 -10.88 8.36 14.73
N ARG A 27 -9.85 8.92 14.09
CA ARG A 27 -9.32 10.25 14.42
C ARG A 27 -10.39 11.34 14.27
N LYS A 28 -11.21 11.29 13.22
CA LYS A 28 -12.29 12.27 13.03
C LYS A 28 -13.35 12.17 14.14
N PHE A 29 -13.73 10.95 14.53
CA PHE A 29 -14.61 10.77 15.68
C PHE A 29 -13.96 11.23 16.99
N TRP A 30 -12.65 11.06 17.16
CA TRP A 30 -11.93 11.57 18.32
C TRP A 30 -11.94 13.11 18.37
N GLU A 31 -11.66 13.78 17.25
CA GLU A 31 -11.73 15.25 17.13
C GLU A 31 -13.15 15.77 17.48
N ALA A 32 -14.20 15.06 17.07
CA ALA A 32 -15.57 15.40 17.42
C ALA A 32 -15.92 15.08 18.89
N ALA A 33 -15.40 13.99 19.45
CA ALA A 33 -15.61 13.61 20.84
C ALA A 33 -14.89 14.56 21.81
N ALA A 34 -13.70 15.03 21.45
CA ALA A 34 -12.97 16.07 22.18
C ALA A 34 -13.80 17.38 22.27
N ASN A 35 -14.64 17.65 21.28
CA ASN A 35 -15.64 18.72 21.30
C ASN A 35 -16.95 18.32 22.03
N LYS A 36 -16.86 17.39 22.99
CA LYS A 36 -17.96 16.92 23.87
C LYS A 36 -19.15 16.25 23.14
N SER A 37 -18.99 15.84 21.88
CA SER A 37 -20.06 15.13 21.16
C SER A 37 -20.26 13.71 21.72
N ALA A 38 -21.45 13.43 22.26
CA ALA A 38 -21.83 12.10 22.72
C ALA A 38 -21.93 11.08 21.55
N VAL A 39 -22.47 11.52 20.42
CA VAL A 39 -22.57 10.72 19.19
C VAL A 39 -21.17 10.30 18.71
N ALA A 40 -20.19 11.19 18.81
CA ALA A 40 -18.82 10.86 18.41
C ALA A 40 -18.16 9.83 19.35
N ARG A 41 -18.46 9.88 20.66
CA ARG A 41 -17.99 8.85 21.61
C ARG A 41 -18.56 7.47 21.29
N GLU A 42 -19.82 7.39 20.87
CA GLU A 42 -20.40 6.14 20.37
C GLU A 42 -19.69 5.63 19.12
N GLY A 43 -19.35 6.54 18.18
CA GLY A 43 -18.53 6.19 17.01
C GLY A 43 -17.17 5.60 17.39
N LEU A 44 -16.49 6.17 18.39
CA LEU A 44 -15.23 5.62 18.93
C LEU A 44 -15.42 4.23 19.54
N ALA A 45 -16.52 4.01 20.27
CA ALA A 45 -16.81 2.71 20.88
C ALA A 45 -17.07 1.64 19.82
N ARG A 46 -17.85 1.95 18.77
CA ARG A 46 -18.10 1.07 17.62
C ARG A 46 -16.81 0.69 16.91
N ILE A 47 -15.98 1.67 16.57
CA ILE A 47 -14.69 1.45 15.92
C ILE A 47 -13.77 0.63 16.84
N GLY A 48 -13.75 0.92 18.15
CA GLY A 48 -12.99 0.16 19.13
C GLY A 48 -13.34 -1.32 19.14
N ARG A 49 -14.63 -1.66 19.08
CA ARG A 49 -15.10 -3.07 18.98
C ARG A 49 -14.61 -3.74 17.70
N ILE A 50 -14.66 -3.04 16.56
CA ILE A 50 -14.17 -3.55 15.27
C ILE A 50 -12.68 -3.90 15.37
N PHE A 51 -11.85 -2.99 15.89
CA PHE A 51 -10.42 -3.24 16.07
C PHE A 51 -10.13 -4.37 17.07
N ALA A 52 -10.85 -4.41 18.20
CA ALA A 52 -10.66 -5.43 19.22
C ALA A 52 -10.94 -6.83 18.67
N LEU A 53 -12.02 -6.97 17.88
CA LEU A 53 -12.38 -8.24 17.28
C LEU A 53 -11.41 -8.66 16.18
N ASP A 54 -11.05 -7.77 15.25
CA ASP A 54 -10.10 -8.07 14.16
C ASP A 54 -8.71 -8.47 14.70
N ALA A 55 -8.27 -7.86 15.80
CA ALA A 55 -6.99 -8.18 16.43
C ALA A 55 -6.88 -9.63 16.89
N THR A 56 -8.01 -10.29 17.21
CA THR A 56 -8.02 -11.70 17.67
C THR A 56 -7.59 -12.68 16.58
N TRP A 57 -7.60 -12.27 15.31
CA TRP A 57 -7.29 -13.15 14.17
C TRP A 57 -5.99 -12.78 13.45
N LYS A 58 -5.25 -11.77 13.91
CA LYS A 58 -4.09 -11.20 13.20
C LYS A 58 -2.99 -12.20 12.82
N ARG A 59 -2.89 -13.33 13.53
CA ARG A 59 -1.90 -14.39 13.31
C ARG A 59 -2.42 -15.60 12.51
N LYS A 60 -3.66 -15.55 12.03
CA LYS A 60 -4.27 -16.63 11.25
C LYS A 60 -3.92 -16.49 9.77
N PRO A 61 -4.01 -17.56 8.96
CA PRO A 61 -3.84 -17.48 7.52
C PRO A 61 -4.83 -16.48 6.88
N PRO A 62 -4.46 -15.76 5.80
CA PRO A 62 -5.32 -14.75 5.19
C PRO A 62 -6.72 -15.24 4.77
N ALA A 63 -6.82 -16.49 4.29
CA ALA A 63 -8.10 -17.10 3.96
C ALA A 63 -9.00 -17.29 5.19
N GLU A 64 -8.40 -17.69 6.32
CA GLU A 64 -9.13 -17.86 7.59
C GLU A 64 -9.54 -16.50 8.18
N ILE A 65 -8.65 -15.51 8.13
CA ILE A 65 -8.95 -14.12 8.53
C ILE A 65 -10.16 -13.61 7.76
N LYS A 66 -10.17 -13.75 6.42
CA LYS A 66 -11.29 -13.32 5.58
C LYS A 66 -12.60 -13.99 6.02
N ARG A 67 -12.60 -15.31 6.18
CA ARG A 67 -13.79 -16.07 6.61
C ARG A 67 -14.31 -15.59 7.97
N LEU A 68 -13.41 -15.38 8.94
CA LEU A 68 -13.77 -14.92 10.29
C LEU A 68 -14.31 -13.48 10.28
N ARG A 69 -13.72 -12.60 9.46
CA ARG A 69 -14.23 -11.26 9.24
C ARG A 69 -15.63 -11.28 8.66
N ASP A 70 -15.86 -12.05 7.60
CA ASP A 70 -17.17 -12.15 6.96
C ASP A 70 -18.24 -12.72 7.93
N ALA A 71 -17.87 -13.69 8.77
CA ALA A 71 -18.80 -14.31 9.73
C ALA A 71 -19.08 -13.45 10.97
N HIS A 72 -18.06 -12.78 11.52
CA HIS A 72 -18.15 -12.18 12.86
C HIS A 72 -17.98 -10.66 12.87
N LEU A 73 -17.19 -10.10 11.95
CA LEU A 73 -16.90 -8.66 11.93
C LEU A 73 -17.86 -7.88 11.03
N ARG A 74 -18.28 -8.48 9.91
CA ARG A 74 -19.21 -7.87 8.95
C ARG A 74 -20.49 -7.33 9.60
N PRO A 75 -21.20 -8.06 10.49
CA PRO A 75 -22.38 -7.51 11.17
C PRO A 75 -22.10 -6.23 11.96
N HIS A 76 -20.91 -6.10 12.57
CA HIS A 76 -20.53 -4.90 13.31
C HIS A 76 -20.19 -3.72 12.40
N VAL A 77 -19.57 -3.99 11.26
CA VAL A 77 -19.24 -2.96 10.28
C VAL A 77 -20.48 -2.46 9.55
N ASP A 78 -21.38 -3.37 9.16
CA ASP A 78 -22.65 -3.01 8.51
C ASP A 78 -23.50 -2.17 9.47
N ALA A 79 -23.67 -2.62 10.73
CA ALA A 79 -24.37 -1.85 11.76
C ALA A 79 -23.69 -0.51 12.11
N PHE A 80 -22.36 -0.39 11.92
CA PHE A 80 -21.68 0.89 12.02
C PHE A 80 -22.07 1.81 10.85
N PHE A 81 -22.11 1.31 9.62
CA PHE A 81 -22.46 2.13 8.46
C PHE A 81 -23.94 2.50 8.42
N ASP A 82 -24.87 1.63 8.82
CA ASP A 82 -26.28 1.99 8.96
C ASP A 82 -26.49 3.14 9.96
N TRP A 83 -25.71 3.10 11.05
CA TRP A 83 -25.68 4.17 12.04
C TRP A 83 -25.03 5.45 11.49
N VAL A 84 -23.96 5.35 10.70
CA VAL A 84 -23.33 6.49 10.02
C VAL A 84 -24.31 7.13 9.03
N ASP A 85 -25.01 6.34 8.23
CA ASP A 85 -25.97 6.82 7.22
C ASP A 85 -27.08 7.63 7.91
N THR A 86 -27.72 7.03 8.93
CA THR A 86 -28.75 7.71 9.74
C THR A 86 -28.22 8.94 10.47
N GLY A 87 -27.01 8.86 11.03
CA GLY A 87 -26.40 9.95 11.77
C GLY A 87 -26.00 11.11 10.87
N HIS A 88 -25.44 10.82 9.71
CA HIS A 88 -24.98 11.80 8.73
C HIS A 88 -26.16 12.60 8.19
N ASP A 89 -27.29 11.96 7.87
CA ASP A 89 -28.48 12.65 7.37
C ASP A 89 -29.02 13.70 8.34
N LYS A 90 -28.92 13.45 9.65
CA LYS A 90 -29.34 14.42 10.69
C LYS A 90 -28.46 15.66 10.76
N VAL A 91 -27.18 15.54 10.39
CA VAL A 91 -26.19 16.63 10.56
C VAL A 91 -25.66 17.19 9.24
N ARG A 92 -26.08 16.66 8.09
CA ARG A 92 -25.53 17.02 6.76
C ARG A 92 -25.65 18.50 6.42
N ASN A 93 -26.64 19.19 6.98
CA ASN A 93 -26.88 20.61 6.73
C ASN A 93 -26.24 21.54 7.76
N VAL A 94 -25.66 21.01 8.84
CA VAL A 94 -25.10 21.80 9.95
C VAL A 94 -23.58 21.78 9.88
N ARG A 95 -22.88 22.89 10.17
CA ARG A 95 -21.41 22.87 10.27
C ARG A 95 -20.99 22.32 11.63
N GLY A 96 -19.93 21.50 11.66
CA GLY A 96 -19.38 21.00 12.92
C GLY A 96 -18.49 19.78 12.76
N SER A 97 -17.69 19.50 13.79
CA SER A 97 -16.77 18.36 13.83
C SER A 97 -17.50 17.02 13.71
N LEU A 98 -18.71 16.91 14.27
CA LEU A 98 -19.55 15.71 14.13
C LEU A 98 -19.97 15.45 12.67
N ARG A 99 -20.39 16.49 11.93
CA ARG A 99 -20.66 16.37 10.49
C ARG A 99 -19.42 15.92 9.74
N SER A 100 -18.25 16.49 10.05
CA SER A 100 -17.00 16.10 9.41
C SER A 100 -16.65 14.63 9.65
N ALA A 101 -16.91 14.11 10.86
CA ALA A 101 -16.65 12.71 11.20
C ALA A 101 -17.60 11.74 10.48
N LEU A 102 -18.91 11.98 10.60
CA LEU A 102 -19.92 11.13 9.94
C LEU A 102 -19.82 11.23 8.41
N GLY A 103 -19.63 12.43 7.88
CA GLY A 103 -19.47 12.66 6.44
C GLY A 103 -18.17 12.10 5.86
N TYR A 104 -17.11 11.94 6.68
CA TYR A 104 -15.93 11.20 6.24
C TYR A 104 -16.24 9.71 6.13
N ALA A 105 -16.80 9.09 7.18
CA ALA A 105 -17.15 7.67 7.16
C ALA A 105 -18.15 7.35 6.05
N TYR A 106 -19.19 8.17 5.86
CA TYR A 106 -20.19 8.04 4.81
C TYR A 106 -19.55 7.98 3.41
N ARG A 107 -18.71 8.97 3.07
CA ARG A 107 -18.06 9.04 1.74
C ARG A 107 -17.02 7.96 1.50
N GLN A 108 -16.45 7.39 2.57
CA GLN A 108 -15.36 6.42 2.50
C GLN A 108 -15.83 4.98 2.72
N LYS A 109 -17.15 4.72 2.74
CA LYS A 109 -17.75 3.41 3.01
C LYS A 109 -17.10 2.30 2.18
N ASP A 110 -17.07 2.45 0.86
CA ASP A 110 -16.49 1.43 -0.04
C ASP A 110 -15.01 1.17 0.26
N ALA A 111 -14.22 2.23 0.42
CA ALA A 111 -12.79 2.11 0.75
C ALA A 111 -12.59 1.41 2.10
N LEU A 112 -13.37 1.78 3.12
CA LEU A 112 -13.31 1.21 4.46
C LEU A 112 -13.85 -0.23 4.53
N MET A 113 -14.61 -0.72 3.54
CA MET A 113 -15.09 -2.10 3.46
C MET A 113 -14.14 -3.04 2.70
N ARG A 114 -13.22 -2.51 1.86
CA ARG A 114 -12.33 -3.33 1.03
C ARG A 114 -11.47 -4.34 1.80
N PHE A 115 -11.19 -4.11 3.08
CA PHE A 115 -10.42 -5.08 3.89
C PHE A 115 -11.11 -6.45 4.06
N PHE A 116 -12.40 -6.55 3.74
CA PHE A 116 -13.12 -7.82 3.65
C PHE A 116 -12.82 -8.61 2.37
N GLU A 117 -12.37 -7.95 1.30
CA GLU A 117 -12.11 -8.61 0.01
C GLU A 117 -10.91 -9.57 0.09
N ASN A 118 -9.92 -9.25 0.93
CA ASN A 118 -8.71 -10.04 1.10
C ASN A 118 -8.19 -9.94 2.53
N GLY A 119 -7.99 -11.09 3.20
CA GLY A 119 -7.49 -11.14 4.58
C GLY A 119 -6.07 -10.60 4.78
N ARG A 120 -5.33 -10.30 3.69
CA ARG A 120 -4.05 -9.58 3.74
C ARG A 120 -4.20 -8.08 3.95
N LEU A 121 -5.37 -7.52 3.65
CA LEU A 121 -5.66 -6.10 3.87
C LEU A 121 -5.91 -5.86 5.36
N VAL A 122 -5.28 -4.80 5.88
CA VAL A 122 -5.33 -4.43 7.30
C VAL A 122 -6.23 -3.21 7.50
N LEU A 123 -6.87 -3.11 8.66
CA LEU A 123 -7.75 -1.98 9.03
C LEU A 123 -6.99 -0.65 9.13
N ASP A 124 -5.69 -0.69 9.43
CA ASP A 124 -4.84 0.48 9.58
C ASP A 124 -3.73 0.56 8.52
N ASN A 125 -3.42 1.76 8.07
CA ASN A 125 -2.34 2.04 7.12
C ASN A 125 -1.03 2.43 7.84
N ASN A 126 -0.90 2.19 9.15
CA ASN A 126 0.19 2.77 9.95
C ASN A 126 1.58 2.39 9.41
N ARG A 127 1.72 1.18 8.84
CA ARG A 127 2.96 0.73 8.21
C ARG A 127 3.34 1.60 7.01
N SER A 128 2.36 1.88 6.15
CA SER A 128 2.52 2.76 4.99
C SER A 128 2.82 4.19 5.42
N GLU A 129 2.11 4.72 6.42
CA GLU A 129 2.36 6.07 6.95
C GLU A 129 3.75 6.20 7.56
N ARG A 130 4.19 5.22 8.35
CA ARG A 130 5.56 5.19 8.91
C ARG A 130 6.61 5.17 7.80
N ALA A 131 6.39 4.40 6.74
CA ALA A 131 7.28 4.35 5.59
C ALA A 131 7.33 5.70 4.84
N LEU A 132 6.20 6.40 4.74
CA LEU A 132 6.14 7.72 4.10
C LEU A 132 6.64 8.85 5.01
N ARG A 133 6.71 8.65 6.33
CA ARG A 133 7.13 9.68 7.27
C ARG A 133 8.57 10.14 7.02
N SER A 134 9.47 9.24 6.64
CA SER A 134 10.85 9.61 6.27
C SER A 134 10.87 10.53 5.05
N VAL A 135 10.01 10.27 4.05
CA VAL A 135 9.86 11.13 2.87
C VAL A 135 9.26 12.49 3.25
N ALA A 136 8.25 12.51 4.12
CA ALA A 136 7.63 13.76 4.58
C ALA A 136 8.59 14.64 5.40
N VAL A 137 9.45 14.02 6.23
CA VAL A 137 10.52 14.72 6.94
C VAL A 137 11.60 15.18 5.97
N GLY A 138 12.02 14.32 5.02
CA GLY A 138 12.98 14.64 3.98
C GLY A 138 12.55 15.82 3.11
N ARG A 139 11.27 15.90 2.73
CA ARG A 139 10.70 17.04 1.99
C ARG A 139 10.88 18.39 2.70
N LYS A 140 10.90 18.42 4.04
CA LYS A 140 11.18 19.65 4.79
C LYS A 140 12.66 20.03 4.75
N ALA A 141 13.55 19.07 4.50
CA ALA A 141 15.00 19.27 4.38
C ALA A 141 15.46 19.48 2.92
N TRP A 142 14.73 18.97 1.94
CA TRP A 142 15.03 19.09 0.51
C TRP A 142 14.51 20.41 -0.05
N LEU A 143 15.10 21.52 0.40
CA LEU A 143 14.73 22.89 0.02
C LEU A 143 14.92 23.20 -1.49
N PHE A 144 15.54 22.29 -2.25
CA PHE A 144 15.90 22.47 -3.67
C PHE A 144 15.20 21.51 -4.64
N VAL A 145 14.25 20.68 -4.19
CA VAL A 145 13.40 19.87 -5.10
C VAL A 145 12.33 20.79 -5.67
N GLY A 146 12.64 21.44 -6.78
CA GLY A 146 11.86 22.56 -7.33
C GLY A 146 10.99 22.25 -8.55
N SER A 147 10.97 21.01 -9.07
CA SER A 147 10.10 20.63 -10.20
C SER A 147 9.41 19.29 -9.99
N ASP A 148 8.28 19.12 -10.70
CA ASP A 148 7.49 17.88 -10.69
C ASP A 148 8.31 16.68 -11.18
N ASP A 149 9.17 16.87 -12.19
CA ASP A 149 10.06 15.82 -12.72
C ASP A 149 11.04 15.28 -11.66
N HIS A 150 11.60 16.17 -10.83
CA HIS A 150 12.46 15.78 -9.72
C HIS A 150 11.67 15.03 -8.65
N ALA A 151 10.42 15.44 -8.38
CA ALA A 151 9.56 14.78 -7.41
C ALA A 151 9.13 13.38 -7.87
N GLU A 152 8.82 13.21 -9.16
CA GLU A 152 8.49 11.91 -9.76
C GLU A 152 9.68 10.96 -9.72
N SER A 153 10.84 11.42 -10.19
CA SER A 153 12.09 10.62 -10.18
C SER A 153 12.48 10.19 -8.76
N THR A 154 12.39 11.10 -7.81
CA THR A 154 12.65 10.83 -6.39
C THR A 154 11.66 9.82 -5.81
N SER A 155 10.38 9.90 -6.19
CA SER A 155 9.35 8.97 -5.74
C SER A 155 9.58 7.54 -6.26
N HIS A 156 10.04 7.39 -7.50
CA HIS A 156 10.44 6.09 -8.04
C HIS A 156 11.59 5.47 -7.24
N LEU A 157 12.64 6.24 -6.95
CA LEU A 157 13.78 5.78 -6.17
C LEU A 157 13.37 5.37 -4.75
N PHE A 158 12.57 6.17 -4.05
CA PHE A 158 12.10 5.80 -2.72
C PHE A 158 11.18 4.60 -2.70
N THR A 159 10.37 4.41 -3.74
CA THR A 159 9.55 3.21 -3.88
C THR A 159 10.44 1.97 -3.99
N LEU A 160 11.53 2.04 -4.77
CA LEU A 160 12.51 0.94 -4.86
C LEU A 160 13.23 0.69 -3.54
N VAL A 161 13.71 1.73 -2.86
CA VAL A 161 14.38 1.60 -1.55
C VAL A 161 13.44 1.00 -0.50
N ALA A 162 12.19 1.46 -0.44
CA ALA A 162 11.19 0.94 0.47
C ALA A 162 10.87 -0.54 0.18
N SER A 163 10.78 -0.90 -1.10
CA SER A 163 10.58 -2.28 -1.54
C SER A 163 11.79 -3.18 -1.23
N ALA A 164 13.02 -2.70 -1.43
CA ALA A 164 14.24 -3.41 -1.02
C ALA A 164 14.25 -3.72 0.49
N LYS A 165 13.97 -2.71 1.32
CA LYS A 165 13.83 -2.90 2.78
C LYS A 165 12.72 -3.88 3.14
N LEU A 166 11.58 -3.82 2.43
CA LEU A 166 10.45 -4.74 2.65
C LEU A 166 10.85 -6.21 2.42
N HIS A 167 11.70 -6.47 1.44
CA HIS A 167 12.18 -7.82 1.10
C HIS A 167 13.49 -8.22 1.81
N GLY A 168 13.92 -7.43 2.81
CA GLY A 168 15.13 -7.71 3.59
C GLY A 168 16.40 -7.65 2.75
N LEU A 169 16.44 -6.73 1.78
CA LEU A 169 17.64 -6.41 1.00
C LEU A 169 18.32 -5.18 1.58
N ASP A 170 19.65 -5.15 1.46
CA ASP A 170 20.40 -3.90 1.61
C ASP A 170 20.12 -2.99 0.40
N PRO A 171 19.52 -1.80 0.58
CA PRO A 171 19.10 -0.96 -0.55
C PRO A 171 20.27 -0.45 -1.39
N GLU A 172 21.42 -0.17 -0.77
CA GLU A 172 22.59 0.33 -1.49
C GLU A 172 23.17 -0.76 -2.40
N ALA A 173 23.39 -1.96 -1.87
CA ALA A 173 23.85 -3.10 -2.63
C ALA A 173 22.87 -3.46 -3.76
N TYR A 174 21.57 -3.44 -3.48
CA TYR A 174 20.54 -3.65 -4.51
C TYR A 174 20.62 -2.61 -5.63
N LEU A 175 20.69 -1.32 -5.31
CA LEU A 175 20.72 -0.27 -6.32
C LEU A 175 22.01 -0.26 -7.14
N ARG A 176 23.16 -0.50 -6.49
CA ARG A 176 24.46 -0.64 -7.17
C ARG A 176 24.42 -1.75 -8.21
N ASP A 177 23.98 -2.94 -7.80
CA ASP A 177 23.88 -4.09 -8.69
C ASP A 177 22.81 -3.85 -9.78
N LEU A 178 21.67 -3.23 -9.43
CA LEU A 178 20.58 -2.91 -10.36
C LEU A 178 21.04 -2.00 -11.50
N ILE A 179 21.73 -0.89 -11.20
CA ILE A 179 22.20 0.09 -12.19
C ILE A 179 23.14 -0.58 -13.21
N ARG A 180 23.89 -1.60 -12.77
CA ARG A 180 24.82 -2.36 -13.60
C ARG A 180 24.14 -3.38 -14.50
N VAL A 181 23.14 -4.10 -13.99
CA VAL A 181 22.42 -5.12 -14.77
C VAL A 181 21.42 -4.52 -15.75
N LEU A 182 20.84 -3.36 -15.41
CA LEU A 182 19.71 -2.76 -16.14
C LEU A 182 19.98 -2.52 -17.65
N PRO A 183 21.15 -2.00 -18.08
CA PRO A 183 21.45 -1.78 -19.49
C PRO A 183 21.50 -3.06 -20.34
N HIS A 184 21.77 -4.20 -19.70
CA HIS A 184 21.91 -5.50 -20.34
C HIS A 184 20.59 -6.28 -20.37
N TRP A 185 19.65 -5.97 -19.47
CA TRP A 185 18.43 -6.75 -19.29
C TRP A 185 17.37 -6.45 -20.36
N PRO A 186 16.65 -7.48 -20.86
CA PRO A 186 15.49 -7.28 -21.73
C PRO A 186 14.38 -6.49 -21.02
N ARG A 187 13.80 -5.48 -21.70
CA ARG A 187 12.79 -4.57 -21.12
C ARG A 187 11.52 -5.27 -20.66
N ASP A 188 11.11 -6.31 -21.39
CA ASP A 188 9.97 -7.17 -21.08
C ASP A 188 10.21 -8.04 -19.82
N ARG A 189 11.46 -8.15 -19.35
CA ARG A 189 11.87 -8.94 -18.18
C ARG A 189 12.30 -8.10 -16.98
N TYR A 190 12.07 -6.78 -16.98
CA TYR A 190 12.46 -5.89 -15.86
C TYR A 190 11.84 -6.27 -14.52
N LEU A 191 10.69 -6.95 -14.52
CA LEU A 191 10.08 -7.42 -13.27
C LEU A 191 10.97 -8.44 -12.56
N GLU A 192 11.83 -9.19 -13.25
CA GLU A 192 12.81 -10.09 -12.64
C GLU A 192 13.84 -9.33 -11.78
N LEU A 193 14.07 -8.04 -12.07
CA LEU A 193 14.97 -7.18 -11.32
C LEU A 193 14.29 -6.57 -10.08
N ALA A 194 12.98 -6.71 -9.92
CA ALA A 194 12.26 -6.10 -8.80
C ALA A 194 12.74 -6.69 -7.46
N PRO A 195 12.69 -5.93 -6.35
CA PRO A 195 13.19 -6.37 -5.04
C PRO A 195 12.62 -7.71 -4.55
N LEU A 196 11.37 -8.03 -4.92
CA LEU A 196 10.74 -9.31 -4.62
C LEU A 196 11.49 -10.52 -5.19
N PHE A 197 12.03 -10.40 -6.41
CA PHE A 197 12.70 -11.48 -7.14
C PHE A 197 14.22 -11.37 -7.09
N TRP A 198 14.75 -10.25 -6.59
CA TRP A 198 16.17 -9.92 -6.64
C TRP A 198 17.10 -11.03 -6.11
N LYS A 199 16.76 -11.68 -5.00
CA LYS A 199 17.60 -12.76 -4.43
C LYS A 199 17.77 -13.92 -5.41
N GLN A 200 16.68 -14.30 -6.09
CA GLN A 200 16.68 -15.38 -7.09
C GLN A 200 17.42 -14.95 -8.35
N THR A 201 17.20 -13.73 -8.81
CA THR A 201 17.87 -13.18 -10.00
C THR A 201 19.37 -13.04 -9.79
N ARG A 202 19.80 -12.44 -8.67
CA ARG A 202 21.20 -12.22 -8.33
C ARG A 202 21.98 -13.52 -8.18
N ALA A 203 21.37 -14.58 -7.64
CA ALA A 203 22.01 -15.90 -7.50
C ALA A 203 22.38 -16.55 -8.83
N ARG A 204 21.82 -16.08 -9.95
CA ARG A 204 22.05 -16.62 -11.29
C ARG A 204 23.04 -15.78 -12.11
N LEU A 205 23.48 -14.65 -11.56
CA LEU A 205 24.48 -13.80 -12.19
C LEU A 205 25.88 -14.32 -11.88
N HIS A 206 26.79 -14.18 -12.84
CA HIS A 206 28.18 -14.53 -12.64
C HIS A 206 28.81 -13.55 -11.64
N PRO A 207 29.37 -14.01 -10.50
CA PRO A 207 29.88 -13.11 -9.46
C PRO A 207 30.96 -12.15 -9.97
N ASP A 208 31.85 -12.63 -10.83
CA ASP A 208 32.95 -11.82 -11.38
C ASP A 208 32.44 -10.75 -12.35
N GLU A 209 31.42 -11.09 -13.16
CA GLU A 209 30.76 -10.14 -14.08
C GLU A 209 29.87 -9.13 -13.34
N LEU A 210 29.56 -9.38 -12.07
CA LEU A 210 28.86 -8.43 -11.20
C LEU A 210 29.84 -7.58 -10.36
N ALA A 211 31.06 -8.06 -10.13
CA ALA A 211 32.11 -7.34 -9.41
C ALA A 211 32.88 -6.34 -10.30
N ALA A 212 33.25 -6.72 -11.53
CA ALA A 212 34.08 -5.92 -12.44
C ALA A 212 33.48 -4.56 -12.91
N GLU A 213 33.85 -3.41 -12.37
CA GLU A 213 33.18 -2.10 -12.61
C GLU A 213 32.71 -1.79 -14.05
N ILE A 214 33.44 -2.27 -15.06
CA ILE A 214 33.10 -2.18 -16.48
C ILE A 214 33.28 -3.57 -17.12
N GLY A 215 32.34 -4.01 -17.94
CA GLY A 215 32.44 -5.28 -18.66
C GLY A 215 31.11 -5.81 -19.18
N PRO A 216 31.14 -6.87 -20.01
CA PRO A 216 29.92 -7.54 -20.45
C PRO A 216 29.22 -8.19 -19.25
N LEU A 217 27.88 -8.22 -19.30
CA LEU A 217 27.06 -8.91 -18.33
C LEU A 217 26.17 -9.93 -19.02
N THR A 218 26.32 -11.19 -18.63
CA THR A 218 25.57 -12.31 -19.19
C THR A 218 24.19 -12.37 -18.54
N VAL A 219 23.13 -12.17 -19.32
CA VAL A 219 21.75 -12.27 -18.83
C VAL A 219 21.29 -13.73 -18.83
N PRO A 220 20.91 -14.30 -17.68
CA PRO A 220 20.39 -15.67 -17.61
C PRO A 220 19.07 -15.83 -18.37
N ALA A 221 18.69 -17.08 -18.67
CA ALA A 221 17.37 -17.41 -19.21
C ALA A 221 16.22 -16.85 -18.32
N PRO A 222 14.99 -16.67 -18.83
CA PRO A 222 13.87 -16.18 -18.03
C PRO A 222 13.67 -16.96 -16.73
N LEU A 223 13.21 -16.27 -15.68
CA LEU A 223 12.79 -16.96 -14.46
C LEU A 223 11.63 -17.92 -14.79
N PRO A 224 11.60 -19.15 -14.24
CA PRO A 224 10.46 -20.02 -14.41
C PRO A 224 9.21 -19.30 -13.89
N THR A 225 8.13 -19.37 -14.66
CA THR A 225 6.84 -18.81 -14.26
C THR A 225 6.39 -19.48 -12.98
N ARG A 226 6.41 -18.75 -11.88
CA ARG A 226 5.93 -19.24 -10.59
C ARG A 226 4.43 -19.43 -10.65
N ASP A 227 3.95 -20.59 -10.24
CA ASP A 227 2.52 -20.80 -10.03
C ASP A 227 1.97 -19.74 -9.06
N PRO A 228 0.79 -19.15 -9.31
CA PRO A 228 0.19 -18.12 -8.44
C PRO A 228 0.05 -18.56 -6.97
N ALA A 229 0.08 -19.87 -6.70
CA ALA A 229 0.00 -20.47 -5.37
C ALA A 229 1.27 -20.26 -4.52
N GLU A 230 2.47 -20.20 -5.11
CA GLU A 230 3.72 -20.07 -4.35
C GLU A 230 4.03 -18.64 -3.87
N GLN A 231 3.32 -17.64 -4.40
CA GLN A 231 3.39 -16.26 -3.90
C GLN A 231 2.85 -16.12 -2.46
N GLN A 232 2.28 -17.19 -1.89
CA GLN A 232 1.61 -17.20 -0.59
C GLN A 232 2.52 -17.64 0.57
N THR A 233 3.69 -18.21 0.30
CA THR A 233 4.45 -18.97 1.33
C THR A 233 5.67 -18.25 1.91
N THR A 234 6.20 -17.19 1.28
CA THR A 234 7.44 -16.53 1.72
C THR A 234 7.23 -15.14 2.33
N ALA A 235 6.21 -15.00 3.17
CA ALA A 235 6.02 -13.84 4.04
C ALA A 235 5.57 -14.31 5.43
N GLY A 236 6.41 -15.15 6.04
CA GLY A 236 6.37 -15.45 7.48
C GLY A 236 7.19 -14.44 8.25
#